data_AF-A0AAF0PPI2-F1
#
_entry.id   AF-A0AAF0PPI2-F1
#
_cell.length_a   1.000
_cell.length_b   1.000
_cell.length_c   1.000
_cell.angle_alpha   90.00
_cell.angle_beta   90.00
_cell.angle_gamma   90.00
#
_symmetry.space_group_name_H-M   'P 1'
#
loop_
_entity.id
_entity.type
_entity.pdbx_description
1 polymer ?
#
loop_
_entity_poly.entity_id
_entity_poly.type
_entity_poly.pdbx_seq_one_letter_code
_entity_poly.pdbx_strand_id
1 'polypeptide(L)'
;MEKAEEELERRSKFLNSLILRKKSVEEKQQNEDLNVRVRASDMPFSLQNHAFKCARDNLDATMACGKLDSKRLALVLKKEFDSTYGPAWHCIVGTSFGSYVTHSIGGFLYFSIDKVYVLLFRTAVEPLNH
;
A
#
# COMPACT_ATOMS: atom_id res chain seq x y z
N MET A 1 12.77 25.28 -36.02
CA MET A 1 12.98 24.25 -34.99
C MET A 1 12.07 24.47 -33.80
N GLU A 2 12.07 25.67 -33.22
CA GLU A 2 11.27 26.08 -32.05
C GLU A 2 9.77 25.71 -32.10
N LYS A 3 9.06 25.99 -33.20
CA LYS A 3 7.62 25.64 -33.33
C LYS A 3 7.32 24.14 -33.24
N ALA A 4 8.24 23.29 -33.71
CA ALA A 4 8.06 21.85 -33.65
C ALA A 4 8.29 21.31 -32.23
N GLU A 5 9.17 21.99 -31.49
CA GLU A 5 9.52 21.66 -30.10
C GLU A 5 8.38 22.04 -29.14
N GLU A 6 7.77 23.22 -29.32
CA GLU A 6 6.57 23.64 -28.58
C GLU A 6 5.38 22.69 -28.80
N GLU A 7 5.16 22.25 -30.05
CA GLU A 7 4.10 21.30 -30.39
C GLU A 7 4.36 19.93 -29.76
N LEU A 8 5.62 19.47 -29.76
CA LEU A 8 6.01 18.23 -29.10
C LEU A 8 5.78 18.31 -27.58
N GLU A 9 6.12 19.43 -26.94
CA GLU A 9 5.91 19.65 -25.51
C GLU A 9 4.41 19.66 -25.15
N ARG A 10 3.56 20.31 -25.97
CA ARG A 10 2.10 20.28 -25.80
C ARG A 10 1.54 18.87 -25.88
N ARG A 11 1.97 18.08 -26.86
CA ARG A 11 1.56 16.66 -27.01
C ARG A 11 2.03 15.81 -25.84
N SER A 12 3.26 16.02 -25.36
CA SER A 12 3.81 15.33 -24.18
C SER A 12 2.98 15.63 -22.92
N LYS A 13 2.69 16.91 -22.65
CA LYS A 13 1.83 17.32 -21.51
C LYS A 13 0.42 16.74 -21.61
N PHE A 14 -0.17 16.75 -22.80
CA PHE A 14 -1.49 16.18 -23.02
C PHE A 14 -1.51 14.66 -22.79
N LEU A 15 -0.55 13.92 -23.33
CA LEU A 15 -0.38 12.48 -23.09
C LEU A 15 -0.22 12.17 -21.60
N ASN A 16 0.66 12.89 -20.90
CA ASN A 16 0.84 12.72 -19.47
C ASN A 16 -0.45 12.96 -18.68
N SER A 17 -1.25 13.96 -19.06
CA SER A 17 -2.55 14.23 -18.43
C SER A 17 -3.56 13.08 -18.63
N LEU A 18 -3.58 12.47 -19.82
CA LEU A 18 -4.44 11.32 -20.12
C LEU A 18 -4.00 10.08 -19.35
N ILE A 19 -2.69 9.84 -19.25
CA ILE A 19 -2.11 8.73 -18.49
C ILE A 19 -2.48 8.86 -17.01
N LEU A 20 -2.28 10.05 -16.42
CA LEU A 20 -2.64 10.31 -15.02
C LEU A 20 -4.13 10.09 -14.76
N ARG A 21 -4.99 10.57 -15.67
CA ARG A 21 -6.44 10.38 -15.56
C ARG A 21 -6.84 8.91 -15.62
N LYS A 22 -6.30 8.16 -16.58
CA LYS A 22 -6.56 6.71 -16.70
C LYS A 22 -6.08 5.95 -15.46
N LYS A 23 -4.88 6.26 -14.98
CA LYS A 23 -4.30 5.65 -13.77
C LYS A 23 -5.15 5.93 -12.53
N SER A 24 -5.66 7.14 -12.36
CA SER A 24 -6.56 7.49 -11.25
C SER A 24 -7.91 6.76 -11.29
N VAL A 25 -8.39 6.42 -12.49
CA VAL A 25 -9.63 5.66 -12.69
C VAL A 25 -9.38 4.18 -12.40
N GLU A 26 -8.27 3.62 -12.87
CA GLU A 26 -7.85 2.24 -12.57
C GLU A 26 -7.62 2.05 -11.06
N GLU A 27 -6.98 3.01 -10.39
CA GLU A 27 -6.77 3.04 -8.95
C GLU A 27 -8.08 3.08 -8.16
N LYS A 28 -9.09 3.84 -8.63
CA LYS A 28 -10.42 3.86 -8.02
C LYS A 28 -11.17 2.55 -8.22
N GLN A 29 -11.17 2.02 -9.45
CA GLN A 29 -11.87 0.79 -9.78
C GLN A 29 -11.29 -0.40 -9.00
N GLN A 30 -9.97 -0.51 -8.92
CA GLN A 30 -9.29 -1.59 -8.20
C GLN A 30 -9.51 -1.52 -6.67
N ASN A 31 -9.66 -0.31 -6.13
CA ASN A 31 -10.00 -0.12 -4.72
C ASN A 31 -11.47 -0.42 -4.40
N GLU A 32 -12.39 -0.18 -5.34
CA GLU A 32 -13.81 -0.54 -5.20
C GLU A 32 -14.02 -2.05 -5.22
N ASP A 33 -13.36 -2.77 -6.15
CA ASP A 33 -13.45 -4.23 -6.24
C ASP A 33 -12.89 -4.92 -4.98
N LEU A 34 -11.87 -4.32 -4.36
CA LEU A 34 -11.23 -4.83 -3.15
C LEU A 34 -11.77 -4.21 -1.86
N ASN A 35 -12.84 -3.42 -1.86
CA ASN A 35 -13.35 -2.66 -0.70
C ASN A 35 -12.23 -2.09 0.22
N VAL A 36 -11.17 -1.56 -0.40
CA VAL A 36 -10.00 -1.03 0.28
C VAL A 36 -10.13 0.48 0.36
N ARG A 37 -9.90 1.03 1.54
CA ARG A 37 -9.85 2.47 1.76
C ARG A 37 -8.51 2.88 2.35
N VAL A 38 -7.69 3.52 1.53
CA VAL A 38 -6.43 4.12 1.95
C VAL A 38 -6.73 5.35 2.82
N ARG A 39 -6.12 5.39 4.00
CA ARG A 39 -6.26 6.50 4.95
C ARG A 39 -5.04 7.41 4.90
N ALA A 40 -3.85 6.84 4.79
CA ALA A 40 -2.59 7.54 4.58
C ALA A 40 -1.57 6.58 3.96
N SER A 41 -0.68 7.08 3.12
CA SER A 41 0.38 6.28 2.49
C SER A 41 1.49 7.19 2.00
N ASP A 42 2.74 6.76 2.17
CA ASP A 42 3.91 7.36 1.49
C ASP A 42 4.57 6.38 0.51
N MET A 43 4.11 5.11 0.46
CA MET A 43 4.68 4.06 -0.37
C MET A 43 4.09 4.07 -1.80
N PRO A 44 4.83 3.61 -2.82
CA PRO A 44 4.35 3.64 -4.20
C PRO A 44 3.17 2.68 -4.43
N PHE A 45 2.31 3.00 -5.40
CA PHE A 45 1.09 2.26 -5.71
C PHE A 45 1.30 0.75 -5.95
N SER A 46 2.40 0.37 -6.60
CA SER A 46 2.73 -1.04 -6.80
C SER A 46 2.85 -1.79 -5.48
N LEU A 47 3.46 -1.14 -4.48
CA LEU A 47 3.67 -1.68 -3.14
C LEU A 47 2.35 -1.69 -2.34
N GLN A 48 1.53 -0.65 -2.48
CA GLN A 48 0.18 -0.61 -1.90
C GLN A 48 -0.69 -1.75 -2.43
N ASN A 49 -0.72 -1.94 -3.75
CA ASN A 49 -1.48 -3.00 -4.40
C ASN A 49 -1.03 -4.40 -3.95
N HIS A 50 0.27 -4.58 -3.69
CA HIS A 50 0.76 -5.83 -3.12
C HIS A 50 0.24 -6.05 -1.70
N ALA A 51 0.27 -5.01 -0.85
CA ALA A 51 -0.28 -5.07 0.50
C ALA A 51 -1.79 -5.38 0.49
N PHE A 52 -2.56 -4.76 -0.39
CA PHE A 52 -4.02 -4.97 -0.49
C PHE A 52 -4.37 -6.40 -0.88
N LYS A 53 -3.68 -6.95 -1.89
CA LYS A 53 -3.87 -8.33 -2.33
C LYS A 53 -3.52 -9.32 -1.22
N CYS A 54 -2.33 -9.18 -0.64
CA CYS A 54 -1.88 -10.04 0.45
C CYS A 54 -2.85 -9.98 1.66
N ALA A 55 -3.36 -8.79 1.99
CA ALA A 55 -4.32 -8.64 3.07
C ALA A 55 -5.67 -9.30 2.74
N ARG A 56 -6.21 -9.08 1.54
CA ARG A 56 -7.48 -9.65 1.09
C ARG A 56 -7.46 -11.18 1.09
N ASP A 57 -6.42 -11.77 0.50
CA ASP A 57 -6.28 -13.23 0.41
C ASP A 57 -6.29 -13.89 1.79
N ASN A 58 -5.68 -13.25 2.79
CA ASN A 58 -5.65 -13.73 4.16
C ASN A 58 -6.96 -13.42 4.92
N LEU A 59 -7.60 -12.30 4.65
CA LEU A 59 -8.90 -11.95 5.23
C LEU A 59 -10.00 -12.92 4.77
N ASP A 60 -10.07 -13.21 3.49
CA ASP A 60 -11.10 -14.10 2.92
C ASP A 60 -10.97 -15.53 3.51
N ALA A 61 -9.74 -16.00 3.69
CA ALA A 61 -9.46 -17.28 4.36
C ALA A 61 -9.93 -17.32 5.84
N THR A 62 -9.92 -16.17 6.54
CA THR A 62 -10.31 -16.08 7.97
C THR A 62 -11.80 -15.81 8.16
N MET A 63 -12.42 -15.05 7.25
CA MET A 63 -13.85 -14.71 7.31
C MET A 63 -14.76 -15.93 7.11
N ALA A 64 -14.28 -16.96 6.41
CA ALA A 64 -14.97 -18.26 6.33
C ALA A 64 -15.18 -18.94 7.70
N CYS A 65 -14.37 -18.58 8.71
CA CYS A 65 -14.47 -19.10 10.07
C CYS A 65 -15.22 -18.15 11.04
N GLY A 66 -15.68 -16.99 10.56
CA GLY A 66 -16.47 -16.03 11.34
C GLY A 66 -15.69 -15.24 12.40
N LYS A 67 -14.36 -15.43 12.52
CA LYS A 67 -13.52 -14.70 13.47
C LYS A 67 -12.26 -14.15 12.79
N LEU A 68 -12.05 -12.85 12.95
CA LEU A 68 -10.84 -12.17 12.50
C LEU A 68 -9.63 -12.68 13.31
N ASP A 69 -8.63 -13.22 12.62
CA ASP A 69 -7.32 -13.52 13.21
C ASP A 69 -6.33 -12.38 12.90
N SER A 70 -6.46 -11.28 13.63
CA SER A 70 -5.60 -10.09 13.46
C SER A 70 -4.12 -10.41 13.60
N LYS A 71 -3.77 -11.34 14.50
CA LYS A 71 -2.39 -11.73 14.77
C LYS A 71 -1.79 -12.44 13.56
N ARG A 72 -2.52 -13.38 12.97
CA ARG A 72 -2.08 -14.08 11.77
C ARG A 72 -1.94 -13.13 10.58
N LEU A 73 -2.90 -12.24 10.37
CA LEU A 73 -2.83 -11.26 9.27
C LEU A 73 -1.61 -10.34 9.42
N ALA A 74 -1.37 -9.81 10.63
CA ALA A 74 -0.20 -8.97 10.89
C ALA A 74 1.12 -9.73 10.66
N LEU A 75 1.20 -10.99 11.09
CA LEU A 75 2.37 -11.84 10.90
C LEU A 75 2.67 -12.10 9.43
N VAL A 76 1.64 -12.44 8.64
CA VAL A 76 1.80 -12.74 7.21
C VAL A 76 2.26 -11.50 6.45
N LEU A 77 1.59 -10.36 6.65
CA LEU A 77 1.99 -9.09 6.00
C LEU A 77 3.43 -8.70 6.36
N LYS A 78 3.80 -8.77 7.65
CA LYS A 78 5.18 -8.49 8.08
C LYS A 78 6.17 -9.42 7.38
N LYS A 79 5.93 -10.73 7.40
CA LYS A 79 6.84 -11.72 6.80
C LYS A 79 6.99 -11.54 5.30
N GLU A 80 5.89 -11.32 4.60
CA GLU A 80 5.87 -11.11 3.15
C GLU A 80 6.72 -9.89 2.77
N PHE A 81 6.56 -8.79 3.51
CA PHE A 81 7.27 -7.55 3.23
C PHE A 81 8.74 -7.59 3.67
N ASP A 82 9.05 -8.19 4.82
CA ASP A 82 10.44 -8.44 5.23
C ASP A 82 11.18 -9.28 4.18
N SER A 83 10.54 -10.34 3.66
CA SER A 83 11.14 -11.24 2.67
C SER A 83 11.30 -10.59 1.30
N THR A 84 10.35 -9.76 0.88
CA THR A 84 10.31 -9.20 -0.48
C THR A 84 11.08 -7.88 -0.59
N TYR A 85 11.04 -7.05 0.45
CA TYR A 85 11.54 -5.68 0.43
C TYR A 85 12.64 -5.40 1.47
N GLY A 86 13.05 -6.43 2.21
CA GLY A 86 14.06 -6.36 3.25
C GLY A 86 13.50 -5.86 4.59
N PRO A 87 14.08 -6.31 5.72
CA PRO A 87 13.67 -5.89 7.05
C PRO A 87 14.06 -4.43 7.35
N ALA A 88 13.45 -3.76 8.34
CA ALA A 88 12.46 -4.27 9.28
C ALA A 88 11.07 -3.65 9.06
N TRP A 89 10.11 -4.47 8.66
CA TRP A 89 8.70 -4.12 8.57
C TRP A 89 7.95 -4.43 9.85
N HIS A 90 6.93 -3.62 10.12
CA HIS A 90 6.03 -3.73 11.25
C HIS A 90 4.60 -3.66 10.74
N CYS A 91 3.72 -4.48 11.31
CA CYS A 91 2.32 -4.50 10.94
C CYS A 91 1.44 -4.52 12.18
N ILE A 92 0.45 -3.62 12.22
CA ILE A 92 -0.58 -3.55 13.25
C ILE A 92 -1.93 -3.76 12.58
N VAL A 93 -2.74 -4.66 13.15
CA VAL A 93 -4.06 -5.01 12.62
C VAL A 93 -5.07 -4.99 13.76
N GLY A 94 -6.21 -4.34 13.54
CA GLY A 94 -7.29 -4.32 14.52
C GLY A 94 -8.54 -3.62 14.01
N THR A 95 -9.62 -3.72 14.77
CA THR A 95 -10.87 -2.97 14.49
C THR A 95 -10.83 -1.54 15.01
N SER A 96 -9.90 -1.24 15.94
CA SER A 96 -9.59 0.09 16.46
C SER A 96 -8.19 0.08 17.08
N PHE A 97 -7.39 1.09 16.77
CA PHE A 97 -6.11 1.36 17.42
C PHE A 97 -5.69 2.83 17.21
N GLY A 98 -4.84 3.34 18.10
CA GLY A 98 -4.10 4.58 17.91
C GLY A 98 -2.62 4.27 17.68
N SER A 99 -1.94 5.07 16.87
CA SER A 99 -0.51 4.90 16.57
C SER A 99 0.20 6.24 16.47
N TYR A 100 1.38 6.35 17.06
CA TYR A 100 2.33 7.45 16.85
C TYR A 100 3.69 6.83 16.57
N VAL A 101 4.08 6.75 15.29
CA VAL A 101 5.25 5.98 14.85
C VAL A 101 6.15 6.82 13.96
N THR A 102 7.45 6.63 14.12
CA THR A 102 8.45 7.10 13.15
C THR A 102 8.73 5.97 12.17
N HIS A 103 8.68 6.27 10.88
CA HIS A 103 8.87 5.30 9.81
C HIS A 103 9.85 5.84 8.77
N SER A 104 10.45 4.94 8.00
CA SER A 104 11.28 5.27 6.86
C SER A 104 10.41 5.73 5.69
N ILE A 105 10.89 6.74 4.96
CA ILE A 105 10.23 7.28 3.77
C ILE A 105 9.95 6.17 2.74
N GLY A 106 8.76 6.22 2.15
CA GLY A 106 8.33 5.32 1.08
C GLY A 106 7.92 3.92 1.57
N GLY A 107 7.77 3.74 2.88
CA GLY A 107 7.55 2.46 3.52
C GLY A 107 6.37 2.43 4.48
N PHE A 108 5.42 3.36 4.39
CA PHE A 108 4.28 3.52 5.29
C PHE A 108 2.96 3.46 4.53
N LEU A 109 2.01 2.71 5.10
CA LEU A 109 0.65 2.59 4.63
C LEU A 109 -0.31 2.30 5.76
N TYR A 110 -1.37 3.10 5.80
CA TYR A 110 -2.52 2.95 6.67
C TYR A 110 -3.78 2.83 5.80
N PHE A 111 -4.45 1.69 5.89
CA PHE A 111 -5.67 1.42 5.12
C PHE A 111 -6.67 0.61 5.94
N SER A 112 -7.88 0.51 5.42
CA SER A 112 -8.91 -0.36 5.96
C SER A 112 -9.51 -1.24 4.88
N ILE A 113 -9.78 -2.49 5.24
CA ILE A 113 -10.63 -3.42 4.49
C ILE A 113 -11.85 -3.69 5.36
N ASP A 114 -13.04 -3.32 4.87
CA ASP A 114 -14.29 -3.42 5.64
C ASP A 114 -14.19 -2.68 7.00
N LYS A 115 -14.21 -3.42 8.12
CA LYS A 115 -14.08 -2.91 9.50
C LYS A 115 -12.70 -3.15 10.12
N VAL A 116 -11.75 -3.67 9.33
CA VAL A 116 -10.41 -4.01 9.78
C VAL A 116 -9.44 -2.96 9.29
N TYR A 117 -8.68 -2.40 10.22
CA TYR A 117 -7.63 -1.43 9.96
C TYR A 117 -6.29 -2.12 9.96
N VAL A 118 -5.43 -1.74 9.00
CA VAL A 118 -4.07 -2.26 8.83
C VAL A 118 -3.12 -1.09 8.71
N LEU A 119 -2.12 -1.06 9.58
CA LEU A 119 -0.99 -0.14 9.54
C LEU A 119 0.28 -0.94 9.29
N LEU A 120 0.88 -0.76 8.12
CA LEU A 120 2.11 -1.41 7.68
C LEU A 120 3.18 -0.33 7.52
N PHE A 121 4.31 -0.45 8.22
CA PHE A 121 5.39 0.53 8.11
C PHE A 121 6.78 -0.09 8.24
N ARG A 122 7.76 0.48 7.53
CA ARG A 122 9.18 0.12 7.62
C ARG A 122 9.91 1.07 8.56
N THR A 123 10.85 0.53 9.33
CA THR A 123 11.79 1.32 10.16
C THR A 123 13.22 1.15 9.65
N ALA A 124 14.05 2.16 9.90
CA ALA A 124 15.49 2.02 9.74
C ALA A 124 16.02 1.09 10.83
N VAL A 125 16.82 0.09 10.45
CA VAL A 125 17.57 -0.77 11.35
C VAL A 125 19.03 -0.71 10.93
N GLU A 126 19.90 -0.25 11.83
CA GLU A 126 21.34 -0.36 11.62
C GLU A 126 21.75 -1.80 11.96
N PRO A 127 22.34 -2.56 11.01
CA PRO A 127 22.88 -3.86 11.33
C PRO A 127 24.06 -3.67 12.29
N LEU A 128 24.01 -4.34 13.44
CA LEU A 128 25.18 -4.45 14.30
C LEU A 128 26.19 -5.37 13.61
N ASN A 129 27.30 -4.81 13.14
CA ASN A 129 28.44 -5.60 12.69
C ASN A 129 29.04 -6.28 13.93
N HIS A 130 28.91 -7.60 14.03
CA HIS A 130 29.63 -8.42 15.01
C HIS A 130 30.88 -9.01 14.39
#